data_AF-A0A7S0LTJ5-F1
#
_entry.id   AF-A0A7S0LTJ5-F1
#
_cell.length_a   1.000
_cell.length_b   1.000
_cell.length_c   1.000
_cell.angle_alpha   90.00
_cell.angle_beta   90.00
_cell.angle_gamma   90.00
#
_symmetry.space_group_name_H-M   'P 1'
#
loop_
_entity.id
_entity.type
_entity.pdbx_description
1 polymer ?
#
loop_
_entity_poly.entity_id
_entity_poly.type
_entity_poly.pdbx_seq_one_letter_code
_entity_poly.pdbx_strand_id
1 'polypeptide(L)'
;NITTPVTHLGFISEWAPYTSPRCLSLFGGDMSKCTDASYAWQAVRTPLFIRENQFDTAKLANCGLDMRRVLSATDYSYLKQWGTWVRQVLSEIGARPEHGFFSPSCLEHGGNLGWSVAPAIKNVSMRAALSAWFFETGAAATQLVDECGELPCTVGQTERACPHLPSQDPLPASCQARLEQLCPGLEGEGDICDECVERHAGGLIAHGCPKRGPPVLSAYCGSLDTTIGHVVCDLNDGARERHSK
;
A
#
# COMPACT_ATOMS: atom_id res chain seq x y z
N ASN A 1 33.05 7.13 -15.51
CA ASN A 1 31.61 7.27 -15.24
C ASN A 1 31.37 7.17 -13.76
N ILE A 2 31.32 8.31 -13.09
CA ILE A 2 31.07 8.42 -11.65
C ILE A 2 29.56 8.33 -11.49
N THR A 3 29.06 7.21 -11.01
CA THR A 3 27.69 7.09 -10.51
C THR A 3 27.64 7.83 -9.19
N THR A 4 27.39 9.14 -9.21
CA THR A 4 26.97 9.85 -8.01
C THR A 4 25.68 9.19 -7.54
N PRO A 5 25.64 8.62 -6.32
CA PRO A 5 24.40 8.07 -5.79
C PRO A 5 23.34 9.17 -5.86
N VAL A 6 22.14 8.82 -6.33
CA VAL A 6 21.01 9.74 -6.31
C VAL A 6 20.81 10.11 -4.85
N THR A 7 21.25 11.31 -4.51
CA THR A 7 21.12 11.82 -3.18
C THR A 7 19.66 12.19 -3.01
N HIS A 8 18.87 11.28 -2.43
CA HIS A 8 17.64 11.61 -1.71
C HIS A 8 17.88 12.70 -0.62
N LEU A 9 19.14 13.13 -0.43
CA LEU A 9 19.63 14.18 0.45
C LEU A 9 19.01 15.56 0.22
N GLY A 10 18.34 15.86 -0.90
CA GLY A 10 17.69 17.18 -1.07
C GLY A 10 16.87 17.56 0.16
N PHE A 11 16.00 16.65 0.62
CA PHE A 11 15.19 16.88 1.82
C PHE A 11 16.01 16.91 3.12
N ILE A 12 17.00 16.03 3.30
CA ILE A 12 17.76 15.98 4.56
C ILE A 12 18.69 17.19 4.71
N SER A 13 19.38 17.60 3.64
CA SER A 13 20.29 18.75 3.66
C SER A 13 19.55 20.09 3.70
N GLU A 14 18.37 20.18 3.07
CA GLU A 14 17.60 21.43 3.06
C GLU A 14 16.80 21.63 4.34
N TRP A 15 16.18 20.57 4.88
CA TRP A 15 15.28 20.68 6.03
C TRP A 15 15.97 20.44 7.36
N ALA A 16 17.15 19.80 7.35
CA ALA A 16 17.92 19.41 8.54
C ALA A 16 17.01 18.87 9.66
N PRO A 17 16.18 17.83 9.37
CA PRO A 17 15.16 17.40 10.31
C PRO A 17 15.79 16.94 11.62
N TYR A 18 15.15 17.31 12.74
CA TYR A 18 15.57 16.80 14.04
C TYR A 18 15.56 15.28 14.00
N THR A 19 16.71 14.68 14.31
CA THR A 19 16.89 13.23 14.38
C THR A 19 17.32 12.85 15.78
N SER A 20 16.68 11.84 16.36
CA SER A 20 17.02 11.36 17.70
C SER A 20 18.50 10.94 17.77
N PRO A 21 19.31 11.49 18.71
CA PRO A 21 20.70 11.08 18.89
C PRO A 21 20.86 9.58 19.15
N ARG A 22 19.86 8.97 19.81
CA ARG A 22 19.84 7.53 20.04
C ARG A 22 19.69 6.75 18.73
N CYS A 23 18.83 7.20 17.83
CA CYS A 23 18.68 6.55 16.53
C CYS A 23 19.98 6.63 15.72
N LEU A 24 20.59 7.81 15.66
CA LEU A 24 21.89 7.99 14.99
C LEU A 24 22.96 7.08 15.59
N SER A 25 23.03 7.00 16.91
CA SER A 25 23.97 6.10 17.59
C SER A 25 23.72 4.61 17.26
N LEU A 26 22.46 4.20 17.10
CA LEU A 26 22.11 2.81 16.76
C LEU A 26 22.51 2.45 15.32
N PHE A 27 22.43 3.42 14.40
CA PHE A 27 22.65 3.18 12.98
C PHE A 27 23.89 3.87 12.42
N GLY A 28 24.90 4.13 13.27
CA GLY A 28 26.20 4.65 12.83
C GLY A 28 26.16 6.01 12.16
N GLY A 29 25.20 6.87 12.53
CA GLY A 29 24.99 8.19 11.94
C GLY A 29 24.16 8.20 10.66
N ASP A 30 23.63 7.05 10.24
CA ASP A 30 22.76 6.97 9.06
C ASP A 30 21.39 7.59 9.33
N MET A 31 21.24 8.86 8.96
CA MET A 31 19.99 9.61 9.11
C MET A 31 18.82 9.00 8.33
N SER A 32 19.07 8.34 7.19
CA SER A 32 17.99 7.79 6.36
C SER A 32 17.19 6.73 7.11
N LYS A 33 17.89 5.83 7.83
CA LYS A 33 17.27 4.83 8.71
C LYS A 33 16.45 5.47 9.83
N CYS A 34 16.85 6.64 10.31
CA CYS A 34 16.07 7.35 11.32
C CYS A 34 14.80 8.03 10.79
N THR A 35 14.63 8.10 9.48
CA THR A 35 13.38 8.54 8.82
C THR A 35 12.48 7.37 8.42
N ASP A 36 12.97 6.14 8.50
CA ASP A 36 12.22 4.92 8.21
C ASP A 36 11.70 4.30 9.50
N ALA A 37 10.38 4.18 9.61
CA ALA A 37 9.72 3.64 10.80
C ALA A 37 10.15 2.20 11.12
N SER A 38 10.55 1.39 10.13
CA SER A 38 11.02 0.01 10.31
C SER A 38 12.37 -0.08 11.05
N TYR A 39 13.12 1.01 11.10
CA TYR A 39 14.37 1.14 11.85
C TYR A 39 14.20 2.04 13.09
N ALA A 40 13.54 3.19 12.91
CA ALA A 40 13.44 4.22 13.94
C ALA A 40 12.75 3.74 15.22
N TRP A 41 11.83 2.77 15.14
CA TRP A 41 11.13 2.23 16.31
C TRP A 41 12.09 1.66 17.37
N GLN A 42 13.24 1.10 16.97
CA GLN A 42 14.24 0.53 17.89
C GLN A 42 14.86 1.60 18.81
N ALA A 43 14.85 2.85 18.36
CA ALA A 43 15.33 3.99 19.14
C ALA A 43 14.28 4.54 20.12
N VAL A 44 12.99 4.18 19.94
CA VAL A 44 11.89 4.70 20.76
C VAL A 44 11.79 3.92 22.07
N ARG A 45 11.81 4.67 23.19
CA ARG A 45 11.67 4.10 24.53
C ARG A 45 10.22 4.00 25.00
N THR A 46 9.39 4.94 24.58
CA THR A 46 7.97 4.97 24.95
C THR A 46 7.21 3.88 24.21
N PRO A 47 6.16 3.32 24.82
CA PRO A 47 5.20 2.49 24.11
C PRO A 47 4.71 3.17 22.82
N LEU A 48 4.60 2.41 21.74
CA LEU A 48 4.11 2.86 20.44
C LEU A 48 2.81 2.14 20.10
N PHE A 49 1.90 2.86 19.46
CA PHE A 49 0.78 2.27 18.75
C PHE A 49 0.90 2.62 17.27
N ILE A 50 1.11 1.62 16.43
CA ILE A 50 1.34 1.81 14.98
C ILE A 50 0.04 1.52 14.23
N ARG A 51 -0.30 2.38 13.28
CA ARG A 51 -1.45 2.18 12.41
C ARG A 51 -0.99 2.37 10.98
N GLU A 52 -0.94 1.27 10.25
CA GLU A 52 -0.33 1.25 8.91
C GLU A 52 -1.00 0.16 8.06
N ASN A 53 -1.32 0.46 6.81
CA ASN A 53 -1.80 -0.54 5.88
C ASN A 53 -0.64 -1.43 5.47
N GLN A 54 -0.86 -2.74 5.35
CA GLN A 54 0.20 -3.63 4.89
C GLN A 54 0.67 -3.30 3.46
N PHE A 55 -0.18 -2.64 2.66
CA PHE A 55 0.10 -2.26 1.28
C PHE A 55 -0.20 -0.76 1.07
N ASP A 56 0.47 0.10 1.83
CA ASP A 56 0.34 1.56 1.66
C ASP A 56 0.74 2.01 0.26
N THR A 57 -0.21 2.62 -0.47
CA THR A 57 -0.01 2.98 -1.87
C THR A 57 0.98 4.13 -2.07
N ALA A 58 1.17 5.02 -1.08
CA ALA A 58 2.19 6.07 -1.16
C ALA A 58 3.59 5.47 -1.04
N LYS A 59 3.78 4.47 -0.17
CA LYS A 59 5.06 3.76 -0.05
C LYS A 59 5.37 2.92 -1.27
N LEU A 60 4.39 2.19 -1.78
CA LEU A 60 4.54 1.39 -2.99
C LEU A 60 4.84 2.26 -4.23
N ALA A 61 4.16 3.40 -4.37
CA ALA A 61 4.39 4.34 -5.47
C ALA A 61 5.79 4.97 -5.44
N ASN A 62 6.29 5.32 -4.25
CA ASN A 62 7.68 5.80 -4.09
C ASN A 62 8.71 4.75 -4.52
N CYS A 63 8.34 3.47 -4.52
CA CYS A 63 9.15 2.34 -4.99
C CYS A 63 8.82 1.93 -6.43
N GLY A 64 8.23 2.82 -7.22
CA GLY A 64 8.00 2.62 -8.65
C GLY A 64 6.79 1.75 -9.01
N LEU A 65 5.99 1.32 -8.04
CA LEU A 65 4.75 0.58 -8.31
C LEU A 65 3.63 1.56 -8.69
N ASP A 66 3.26 1.58 -9.97
CA ASP A 66 2.11 2.37 -10.43
C ASP A 66 0.81 1.55 -10.32
N MET A 67 0.01 1.90 -9.34
CA MET A 67 -1.28 1.25 -9.08
C MET A 67 -2.39 1.65 -10.08
N ARG A 68 -2.12 2.61 -10.99
CA ARG A 68 -3.06 3.07 -12.03
C ARG A 68 -2.99 2.24 -13.30
N ARG A 69 -2.00 1.35 -13.44
CA ARG A 69 -1.88 0.45 -14.59
C ARG A 69 -2.28 -0.98 -14.23
N VAL A 70 -2.42 -1.81 -15.26
CA VAL A 70 -2.49 -3.27 -15.08
C VAL A 70 -1.20 -3.74 -14.43
N LEU A 71 -1.36 -4.45 -13.32
CA LEU A 71 -0.24 -5.03 -12.59
C LEU A 71 0.26 -6.28 -13.34
N SER A 72 1.56 -6.32 -13.61
CA SER A 72 2.27 -7.46 -14.19
C SER A 72 2.54 -8.53 -13.13
N ALA A 73 2.93 -9.74 -13.54
CA ALA A 73 3.35 -10.79 -12.62
C ALA A 73 4.50 -10.35 -11.68
N THR A 74 5.40 -9.48 -12.16
CA THR A 74 6.48 -8.89 -11.37
C THR A 74 5.93 -7.99 -10.26
N ASP A 75 4.91 -7.18 -10.58
CA ASP A 75 4.27 -6.30 -9.59
C ASP A 75 3.58 -7.07 -8.48
N TYR A 76 2.85 -8.15 -8.82
CA TYR A 76 2.26 -9.02 -7.82
C TYR A 76 3.32 -9.71 -6.97
N SER A 77 4.44 -10.13 -7.57
CA SER A 77 5.56 -10.71 -6.83
C SER A 77 6.20 -9.70 -5.88
N TYR A 78 6.29 -8.43 -6.28
CA TYR A 78 6.74 -7.35 -5.41
C TYR A 78 5.77 -7.09 -4.25
N LEU A 79 4.46 -7.00 -4.54
CA LEU A 79 3.44 -6.83 -3.50
C LEU A 79 3.53 -7.95 -2.45
N LYS A 80 3.66 -9.21 -2.86
CA LYS A 80 3.81 -10.34 -1.92
C LYS A 80 5.03 -10.18 -1.02
N GLN A 81 6.18 -9.78 -1.59
CA GLN A 81 7.39 -9.55 -0.83
C GLN A 81 7.22 -8.37 0.14
N TRP A 82 6.61 -7.27 -0.30
CA TRP A 82 6.31 -6.10 0.51
C TRP A 82 5.43 -6.44 1.72
N GLY A 83 4.28 -7.10 1.48
CA GLY A 83 3.38 -7.49 2.55
C GLY A 83 4.04 -8.43 3.56
N THR A 84 4.89 -9.36 3.07
CA THR A 84 5.67 -10.26 3.94
C THR A 84 6.65 -9.48 4.82
N TRP A 85 7.37 -8.52 4.23
CA TRP A 85 8.29 -7.65 4.95
C TRP A 85 7.58 -6.80 6.01
N VAL A 86 6.45 -6.17 5.68
CA VAL A 86 5.67 -5.37 6.67
C VAL A 86 5.22 -6.24 7.84
N ARG A 87 4.69 -7.44 7.57
CA ARG A 87 4.28 -8.38 8.62
C ARG A 87 5.45 -8.83 9.50
N GLN A 88 6.62 -9.06 8.90
CA GLN A 88 7.83 -9.38 9.66
C GLN A 88 8.23 -8.23 10.59
N VAL A 89 8.30 -6.99 10.09
CA VAL A 89 8.63 -5.81 10.90
C VAL A 89 7.64 -5.64 12.05
N LEU A 90 6.33 -5.81 11.80
CA LEU A 90 5.31 -5.76 12.85
C LEU A 90 5.46 -6.90 13.87
N SER A 91 5.85 -8.10 13.44
CA SER A 91 6.15 -9.20 14.36
C SER A 91 7.36 -8.88 15.26
N GLU A 92 8.40 -8.25 14.73
CA GLU A 92 9.57 -7.81 15.51
C GLU A 92 9.20 -6.74 16.54
N ILE A 93 8.32 -5.80 16.15
CA ILE A 93 7.75 -4.80 17.07
C ILE A 93 6.88 -5.48 18.12
N GLY A 94 6.07 -6.46 17.73
CA GLY A 94 5.15 -7.20 18.59
C GLY A 94 5.84 -8.06 19.65
N ALA A 95 7.11 -8.42 19.43
CA ALA A 95 7.94 -9.06 20.46
C ALA A 95 8.11 -8.19 21.72
N ARG A 96 7.80 -6.88 21.64
CA ARG A 96 7.68 -5.97 22.78
C ARG A 96 6.20 -5.78 23.14
N PRO A 97 5.70 -6.41 24.22
CA PRO A 97 4.27 -6.45 24.52
C PRO A 97 3.67 -5.09 24.87
N GLU A 98 4.48 -4.10 25.26
CA GLU A 98 4.03 -2.73 25.48
C GLU A 98 3.63 -2.00 24.19
N HIS A 99 4.03 -2.51 23.02
CA HIS A 99 3.65 -1.96 21.74
C HIS A 99 2.32 -2.53 21.25
N GLY A 100 1.55 -1.68 20.58
CA GLY A 100 0.34 -2.05 19.86
C GLY A 100 0.47 -1.74 18.37
N PHE A 101 -0.32 -2.42 17.57
CA PHE A 101 -0.47 -2.07 16.17
C PHE A 101 -1.83 -2.50 15.61
N PHE A 102 -2.26 -1.79 14.58
CA PHE A 102 -3.44 -2.10 13.79
C PHE A 102 -3.07 -2.03 12.31
N SER A 103 -2.92 -3.19 11.68
CA SER A 103 -2.42 -3.30 10.31
C SER A 103 -3.31 -4.17 9.42
N PRO A 104 -4.32 -3.56 8.77
CA PRO A 104 -5.18 -4.29 7.85
C PRO A 104 -4.46 -4.56 6.52
N SER A 105 -4.88 -5.62 5.82
CA SER A 105 -4.31 -6.04 4.54
C SER A 105 -4.87 -5.22 3.36
N CYS A 106 -4.94 -3.89 3.50
CA CYS A 106 -5.54 -3.03 2.49
C CYS A 106 -4.48 -2.36 1.59
N LEU A 107 -4.86 -2.13 0.33
CA LEU A 107 -4.10 -1.40 -0.66
C LEU A 107 -4.61 0.04 -0.75
N GLU A 108 -4.20 0.89 0.19
CA GLU A 108 -4.73 2.25 0.37
C GLU A 108 -3.71 3.11 1.13
N HIS A 109 -3.74 4.43 0.94
CA HIS A 109 -2.92 5.36 1.74
C HIS A 109 -3.80 6.15 2.71
N GLY A 110 -3.82 5.75 3.98
CA GLY A 110 -4.45 6.49 5.09
C GLY A 110 -6.00 6.60 5.09
N GLY A 111 -6.67 6.52 3.94
CA GLY A 111 -8.12 6.77 3.80
C GLY A 111 -9.00 5.81 4.60
N ASN A 112 -8.55 4.56 4.75
CA ASN A 112 -9.21 3.49 5.48
C ASN A 112 -8.59 3.25 6.88
N LEU A 113 -7.88 4.23 7.44
CA LEU A 113 -7.29 4.10 8.77
C LEU A 113 -7.93 5.06 9.78
N GLY A 114 -9.01 5.76 9.41
CA GLY A 114 -9.78 6.61 10.34
C GLY A 114 -10.65 5.83 11.34
N TRP A 115 -11.03 6.46 12.45
CA TRP A 115 -11.78 5.82 13.57
C TRP A 115 -13.07 5.11 13.15
N SER A 116 -13.79 5.68 12.21
CA SER A 116 -15.09 5.21 11.74
C SER A 116 -15.02 4.51 10.39
N VAL A 117 -13.88 4.50 9.72
CA VAL A 117 -13.74 3.98 8.35
C VAL A 117 -12.78 2.81 8.27
N ALA A 118 -11.98 2.58 9.32
CA ALA A 118 -11.09 1.43 9.35
C ALA A 118 -11.85 0.11 9.29
N PRO A 119 -11.38 -0.86 8.47
CA PRO A 119 -11.90 -2.22 8.49
C PRO A 119 -11.68 -2.81 9.89
N ALA A 120 -12.47 -3.83 10.25
CA ALA A 120 -12.24 -4.57 11.47
C ALA A 120 -11.28 -5.73 11.20
N ILE A 121 -10.33 -5.98 12.10
CA ILE A 121 -9.44 -7.15 12.05
C ILE A 121 -9.90 -8.10 13.15
N LYS A 122 -10.27 -9.34 12.80
CA LYS A 122 -10.79 -10.33 13.76
C LYS A 122 -11.94 -9.76 14.61
N ASN A 123 -12.86 -9.02 13.97
CA ASN A 123 -13.99 -8.28 14.58
C ASN A 123 -13.62 -7.16 15.58
N VAL A 124 -12.34 -6.77 15.66
CA VAL A 124 -11.89 -5.65 16.47
C VAL A 124 -11.73 -4.41 15.59
N SER A 125 -12.42 -3.33 15.94
CA SER A 125 -12.22 -2.03 15.28
C SER A 125 -10.90 -1.38 15.72
N MET A 126 -10.30 -0.56 14.86
CA MET A 126 -9.09 0.18 15.20
C MET A 126 -9.26 1.04 16.46
N ARG A 127 -10.43 1.68 16.64
CA ARG A 127 -10.75 2.43 17.86
C ARG A 127 -10.73 1.54 19.11
N ALA A 128 -11.30 0.35 19.03
CA ALA A 128 -11.32 -0.58 20.16
C ALA A 128 -9.91 -1.08 20.50
N ALA A 129 -9.11 -1.41 19.49
CA ALA A 129 -7.72 -1.84 19.67
C ALA A 129 -6.86 -0.75 20.32
N LEU A 130 -6.94 0.49 19.83
CA LEU A 130 -6.21 1.60 20.43
C LEU A 130 -6.70 1.88 21.85
N SER A 131 -8.01 1.87 22.09
CA SER A 131 -8.56 2.09 23.42
C SER A 131 -8.06 1.03 24.40
N ALA A 132 -8.03 -0.24 24.00
CA ALA A 132 -7.52 -1.32 24.84
C ALA A 132 -6.02 -1.17 25.13
N TRP A 133 -5.23 -0.71 24.15
CA TRP A 133 -3.80 -0.44 24.32
C TRP A 133 -3.56 0.75 25.24
N PHE A 134 -4.22 1.89 24.98
CA PHE A 134 -3.98 3.14 25.70
C PHE A 134 -4.43 3.08 27.17
N PHE A 135 -5.56 2.44 27.43
CA PHE A 135 -6.11 2.31 28.78
C PHE A 135 -5.74 0.99 29.47
N GLU A 136 -4.90 0.16 28.84
CA GLU A 136 -4.42 -1.13 29.36
C GLU A 136 -5.55 -2.05 29.87
N THR A 137 -6.73 -1.98 29.24
CA THR A 137 -7.94 -2.62 29.79
C THR A 137 -7.95 -4.13 29.61
N GLY A 138 -7.12 -4.66 28.70
CA GLY A 138 -7.19 -6.04 28.25
C GLY A 138 -8.49 -6.41 27.53
N ALA A 139 -9.35 -5.43 27.21
CA ALA A 139 -10.67 -5.67 26.64
C ALA A 139 -10.66 -6.11 25.17
N ALA A 140 -9.53 -5.92 24.48
CA ALA A 140 -9.35 -6.33 23.09
C ALA A 140 -7.86 -6.59 22.81
N ALA A 141 -7.59 -7.32 21.73
CA ALA A 141 -6.24 -7.46 21.20
C ALA A 141 -5.71 -6.10 20.73
N THR A 142 -4.48 -5.78 21.13
CA THR A 142 -3.79 -4.51 20.85
C THR A 142 -2.78 -4.62 19.72
N GLN A 143 -2.44 -5.85 19.34
CA GLN A 143 -1.53 -6.22 18.27
C GLN A 143 -2.33 -6.97 17.21
N LEU A 144 -2.84 -6.25 16.22
CA LEU A 144 -3.73 -6.75 15.18
C LEU A 144 -3.09 -6.62 13.81
N VAL A 145 -2.75 -7.75 13.22
CA VAL A 145 -2.38 -7.90 11.81
C VAL A 145 -3.44 -8.76 11.13
N ASP A 146 -3.82 -8.37 9.92
CA ASP A 146 -4.66 -9.19 9.07
C ASP A 146 -3.83 -10.25 8.31
N GLU A 147 -4.32 -11.49 8.30
CA GLU A 147 -3.60 -12.71 7.86
C GLU A 147 -4.37 -13.48 6.79
N CYS A 148 -5.21 -12.79 6.05
CA CYS A 148 -6.06 -13.31 4.97
C CYS A 148 -5.32 -13.80 3.70
N GLY A 149 -3.98 -13.69 3.63
CA GLY A 149 -3.20 -14.14 2.48
C GLY A 149 -1.93 -13.32 2.22
N GLU A 150 -1.26 -13.61 1.10
CA GLU A 150 -0.01 -12.95 0.70
C GLU A 150 -0.22 -11.56 0.06
N LEU A 151 -1.39 -11.35 -0.54
CA LEU A 151 -1.77 -10.14 -1.27
C LEU A 151 -2.79 -9.32 -0.46
N PRO A 152 -2.97 -8.02 -0.79
CA PRO A 152 -4.05 -7.23 -0.23
C PRO A 152 -5.37 -7.98 -0.36
N CYS A 153 -6.10 -8.04 0.74
CA CYS A 153 -7.35 -8.76 0.80
C CYS A 153 -8.42 -7.89 1.44
N THR A 154 -9.64 -8.35 1.31
CA THR A 154 -10.79 -7.68 1.88
C THR A 154 -11.24 -8.42 3.12
N VAL A 155 -10.74 -8.03 4.29
CA VAL A 155 -11.36 -8.43 5.55
C VAL A 155 -12.57 -7.56 5.83
N GLY A 156 -13.72 -8.02 5.35
CA GLY A 156 -14.99 -7.43 5.74
C GLY A 156 -16.15 -8.00 4.94
N GLN A 157 -17.06 -8.69 5.62
CA GLN A 157 -18.43 -8.90 5.13
C GLN A 157 -19.30 -7.63 5.29
N THR A 158 -18.71 -6.49 5.66
CA THR A 158 -19.39 -5.23 5.96
C THR A 158 -18.97 -4.13 4.97
N GLU A 159 -19.72 -3.04 4.94
CA GLU A 159 -19.54 -1.87 4.06
C GLU A 159 -18.15 -1.18 4.15
N ARG A 160 -17.26 -1.64 5.03
CA ARG A 160 -15.91 -1.07 5.26
C ARG A 160 -14.81 -2.01 4.74
N ALA A 161 -14.98 -2.43 3.50
CA ALA A 161 -14.05 -3.29 2.78
C ALA A 161 -12.79 -2.51 2.36
N CYS A 162 -11.61 -3.16 2.43
CA CYS A 162 -10.42 -2.69 1.72
C CYS A 162 -10.71 -2.60 0.20
N PRO A 163 -10.07 -1.66 -0.53
CA PRO A 163 -10.04 -1.72 -1.99
C PRO A 163 -9.51 -3.08 -2.45
N HIS A 164 -10.16 -3.68 -3.44
CA HIS A 164 -9.68 -4.91 -4.05
C HIS A 164 -8.50 -4.61 -4.97
N LEU A 165 -7.53 -5.52 -5.01
CA LEU A 165 -6.62 -5.57 -6.14
C LEU A 165 -7.43 -5.71 -7.45
N PRO A 166 -6.95 -5.11 -8.55
CA PRO A 166 -7.48 -5.44 -9.85
C PRO A 166 -7.52 -6.95 -10.04
N SER A 167 -8.67 -7.49 -10.44
CA SER A 167 -8.70 -8.88 -10.88
C SER A 167 -7.83 -8.98 -12.14
N GLN A 168 -7.01 -10.02 -12.20
CA GLN A 168 -6.32 -10.39 -13.43
C GLN A 168 -7.26 -11.06 -14.43
N ASP A 169 -8.47 -11.41 -14.00
CA ASP A 169 -9.43 -12.02 -14.89
C ASP A 169 -9.76 -11.05 -16.03
N PRO A 170 -9.75 -11.52 -17.30
CA PRO A 170 -10.20 -10.71 -18.40
C PRO A 170 -11.62 -10.22 -18.11
N LEU A 171 -11.93 -8.98 -18.53
CA LEU A 171 -13.29 -8.47 -18.42
C LEU A 171 -14.25 -9.45 -19.09
N PRO A 172 -15.45 -9.68 -18.49
CA PRO A 172 -16.46 -10.49 -19.15
C PRO A 172 -16.69 -10.00 -20.58
N ALA A 173 -16.82 -10.91 -21.55
CA ALA A 173 -17.00 -10.52 -22.96
C ALA A 173 -18.18 -9.54 -23.17
N SER A 174 -19.23 -9.66 -22.36
CA SER A 174 -20.36 -8.72 -22.34
C SER A 174 -19.98 -7.31 -21.88
N CYS A 175 -19.09 -7.20 -20.90
CA CYS A 175 -18.56 -5.94 -20.43
C CYS A 175 -17.66 -5.29 -21.49
N GLN A 176 -16.74 -6.07 -22.08
CA GLN A 176 -15.84 -5.58 -23.13
C GLN A 176 -16.61 -5.08 -24.35
N ALA A 177 -17.60 -5.83 -24.83
CA ALA A 177 -18.45 -5.41 -25.94
C ALA A 177 -19.23 -4.11 -25.62
N ARG A 178 -19.67 -3.94 -24.37
CA ARG A 178 -20.40 -2.74 -23.95
C ARG A 178 -19.48 -1.53 -23.79
N LEU A 179 -18.23 -1.73 -23.34
CA LEU A 179 -17.20 -0.69 -23.30
C LEU A 179 -16.93 -0.16 -24.71
N GLU A 180 -16.63 -1.04 -25.66
CA GLU A 180 -16.39 -0.65 -27.05
C GLU A 180 -17.59 0.09 -27.66
N GLN A 181 -18.81 -0.33 -27.31
CA GLN A 181 -20.03 0.33 -27.79
C GLN A 181 -20.20 1.76 -27.22
N LEU A 182 -19.89 1.97 -25.94
CA LEU A 182 -20.13 3.24 -25.25
C LEU A 182 -18.96 4.21 -25.35
N CYS A 183 -17.74 3.67 -25.47
CA CYS A 183 -16.47 4.38 -25.51
C CYS A 183 -15.63 3.91 -26.71
N PRO A 184 -16.15 4.06 -27.94
CA PRO A 184 -15.52 3.50 -29.13
C PRO A 184 -14.16 4.13 -29.40
N GLY A 185 -13.14 3.30 -29.63
CA GLY A 185 -11.79 3.76 -29.95
C GLY A 185 -11.08 4.55 -28.85
N LEU A 186 -11.54 4.43 -27.60
CA LEU A 186 -10.89 5.05 -26.45
C LEU A 186 -9.98 4.08 -25.67
N GLU A 187 -9.80 2.85 -26.13
CA GLU A 187 -8.88 1.89 -25.50
C GLU A 187 -7.45 2.46 -25.46
N GLY A 188 -6.86 2.55 -24.27
CA GLY A 188 -5.51 3.10 -24.05
C GLY A 188 -5.40 4.62 -24.08
N GLU A 189 -6.50 5.36 -24.26
CA GLU A 189 -6.52 6.83 -24.39
C GLU A 189 -6.51 7.59 -23.03
N GLY A 190 -6.12 6.92 -21.94
CA GLY A 190 -5.91 7.50 -20.62
C GLY A 190 -7.15 8.23 -20.08
N ASP A 191 -6.96 9.50 -19.68
CA ASP A 191 -7.98 10.31 -19.01
C ASP A 191 -9.29 10.44 -19.81
N ILE A 192 -9.22 10.50 -21.15
CA ILE A 192 -10.42 10.65 -22.00
C ILE A 192 -11.28 9.38 -21.94
N CYS A 193 -10.63 8.22 -21.90
CA CYS A 193 -11.31 6.95 -21.71
C CYS A 193 -11.91 6.85 -20.30
N ASP A 194 -11.16 7.29 -19.28
CA ASP A 194 -11.64 7.27 -17.89
C ASP A 194 -12.93 8.09 -17.74
N GLU A 195 -12.96 9.32 -18.27
CA GLU A 195 -14.16 10.17 -18.27
C GLU A 195 -15.36 9.50 -18.97
N CYS A 196 -15.12 8.77 -20.06
CA CYS A 196 -16.17 8.07 -20.79
C CYS A 196 -16.74 6.91 -19.96
N VAL A 197 -15.87 6.08 -19.38
CA VAL A 197 -16.26 4.95 -18.54
C VAL A 197 -17.03 5.43 -17.31
N GLU A 198 -16.59 6.51 -16.67
CA GLU A 198 -17.30 7.11 -15.52
C GLU A 198 -18.71 7.57 -15.90
N ARG A 199 -18.84 8.28 -17.04
CA ARG A 199 -20.14 8.74 -17.56
C ARG A 199 -21.11 7.58 -17.82
N HIS A 200 -20.58 6.41 -18.16
CA HIS A 200 -21.35 5.23 -18.55
C HIS A 200 -21.40 4.13 -17.48
N ALA A 201 -20.91 4.38 -16.26
CA ALA A 201 -20.74 3.38 -15.21
C ALA A 201 -21.99 2.53 -14.94
N GLY A 202 -23.19 3.15 -14.89
CA GLY A 202 -24.44 2.41 -14.65
C GLY A 202 -24.77 1.39 -15.75
N GLY A 203 -24.50 1.74 -17.01
CA GLY A 203 -24.72 0.84 -18.15
C GLY A 203 -23.70 -0.30 -18.20
N LEU A 204 -22.46 -0.03 -17.81
CA LEU A 204 -21.38 -1.02 -17.72
C LEU A 204 -21.65 -2.04 -16.61
N ILE A 205 -22.06 -1.58 -15.42
CA ILE A 205 -22.42 -2.45 -14.29
C ILE A 205 -23.52 -3.44 -14.67
N ALA A 206 -24.54 -2.99 -15.40
CA ALA A 206 -25.62 -3.84 -15.86
C ALA A 206 -25.17 -4.97 -16.81
N HIS A 207 -23.97 -4.86 -17.40
CA HIS A 207 -23.39 -5.84 -18.33
C HIS A 207 -22.23 -6.64 -17.71
N GLY A 208 -22.16 -6.66 -16.38
CA GLY A 208 -21.18 -7.45 -15.64
C GLY A 208 -19.82 -6.77 -15.48
N CYS A 209 -19.69 -5.48 -15.82
CA CYS A 209 -18.48 -4.74 -15.46
C CYS A 209 -18.42 -4.56 -13.93
N PRO A 210 -17.23 -4.69 -13.31
CA PRO A 210 -17.03 -4.46 -11.89
C PRO A 210 -17.55 -3.10 -11.41
N LYS A 211 -18.13 -3.06 -10.20
CA LYS A 211 -18.92 -1.91 -9.69
C LYS A 211 -18.12 -0.67 -9.32
N ARG A 212 -16.79 -0.77 -9.26
CA ARG A 212 -15.80 0.31 -9.09
C ARG A 212 -14.45 -0.33 -8.82
N GLY A 213 -13.40 0.35 -9.23
CA GLY A 213 -12.02 0.03 -8.91
C GLY A 213 -11.12 0.26 -10.12
N PRO A 214 -9.87 0.70 -9.90
CA PRO A 214 -8.83 0.79 -10.92
C PRO A 214 -8.65 -0.41 -11.87
N PRO A 215 -9.09 -1.68 -11.64
CA PRO A 215 -9.01 -2.71 -12.70
C PRO A 215 -9.70 -2.40 -14.03
N VAL A 216 -10.94 -1.90 -14.02
CA VAL A 216 -11.72 -1.79 -15.27
C VAL A 216 -11.21 -0.65 -16.13
N LEU A 217 -10.88 0.46 -15.46
CA LEU A 217 -10.35 1.67 -16.06
C LEU A 217 -8.90 1.43 -16.51
N SER A 218 -8.02 0.91 -15.66
CA SER A 218 -6.61 0.72 -16.04
C SER A 218 -6.37 -0.34 -17.12
N ALA A 219 -7.19 -1.40 -17.18
CA ALA A 219 -7.03 -2.44 -18.19
C ALA A 219 -7.51 -2.05 -19.58
N TYR A 220 -8.52 -1.17 -19.65
CA TYR A 220 -9.08 -0.71 -20.93
C TYR A 220 -8.58 0.68 -21.31
N CYS A 221 -8.54 1.64 -20.38
CA CYS A 221 -8.11 3.01 -20.60
C CYS A 221 -6.61 3.23 -20.39
N GLY A 222 -5.92 2.33 -19.70
CA GLY A 222 -4.49 2.44 -19.48
C GLY A 222 -3.70 2.28 -20.77
N SER A 223 -2.83 3.25 -21.08
CA SER A 223 -1.82 3.09 -22.11
C SER A 223 -0.94 1.88 -21.79
N LEU A 224 -0.85 0.92 -22.72
CA LEU A 224 0.05 -0.25 -22.66
C LEU A 224 1.52 0.14 -22.88
N ASP A 225 1.98 1.25 -22.31
CA ASP A 225 3.39 1.61 -22.35
C ASP A 225 4.19 0.70 -21.40
N THR A 226 4.47 -0.50 -21.89
CA THR A 226 5.24 -1.56 -21.23
C THR A 226 6.75 -1.29 -21.27
N THR A 227 7.20 -0.17 -21.84
CA THR A 227 8.63 0.06 -22.10
C THR A 227 9.39 0.74 -20.97
N ILE A 228 8.70 1.20 -19.91
CA ILE A 228 9.36 1.79 -18.75
C ILE A 228 9.77 0.68 -17.79
N GLY A 229 11.06 0.30 -17.82
CA GLY A 229 11.64 -0.57 -16.81
C GLY A 229 11.49 0.04 -15.42
N HIS A 230 10.81 -0.67 -14.51
CA HIS A 230 10.56 -0.21 -13.15
C HIS A 230 11.79 -0.42 -12.26
N VAL A 231 12.17 0.60 -11.50
CA VAL A 231 13.10 0.45 -10.37
C VAL A 231 12.25 0.15 -9.13
N VAL A 232 12.14 -1.13 -8.81
CA VAL A 232 11.46 -1.59 -7.61
C VAL A 232 12.44 -1.54 -6.43
N CYS A 233 12.00 -1.04 -5.28
CA CYS A 233 12.84 -1.05 -4.06
C CYS A 233 13.28 -2.48 -3.73
N ASP A 234 14.58 -2.69 -3.55
CA ASP A 234 15.11 -3.95 -3.01
C ASP A 234 14.79 -4.03 -1.52
N LEU A 235 13.97 -5.01 -1.14
CA LEU A 235 13.55 -5.23 0.24
C LEU A 235 14.56 -6.03 1.05
N ASN A 236 15.57 -6.65 0.42
CA ASN A 236 16.53 -7.52 1.09
C ASN A 236 17.69 -6.77 1.77
N ASP A 237 17.93 -5.52 1.38
CA ASP A 237 18.93 -4.65 1.99
C ASP A 237 18.25 -3.31 2.26
N GLY A 238 17.94 -3.01 3.53
CA GLY A 238 17.39 -1.73 3.96
C GLY A 238 17.90 -0.54 3.15
N ALA A 239 17.07 -0.08 2.21
CA ALA A 239 17.28 1.08 1.37
C ALA A 239 18.65 1.19 0.68
N ARG A 240 18.99 0.25 -0.21
CA ARG A 240 19.83 0.58 -1.37
C ARG A 240 19.08 0.30 -2.66
N GLU A 241 18.60 1.37 -3.29
CA GLU A 241 18.25 1.37 -4.72
C GLU A 241 19.46 0.85 -5.51
N ARG A 242 19.45 -0.42 -5.89
CA ARG A 242 20.33 -0.92 -6.94
C ARG A 242 19.57 -0.77 -8.24
N HIS A 243 19.94 0.23 -9.03
CA HIS A 243 19.52 0.26 -10.43
C HIS A 243 20.05 -1.00 -11.13
N SER A 244 19.14 -1.87 -11.57
CA SER A 244 19.47 -2.93 -12.53
C SER A 244 19.96 -2.27 -13.82
N LYS A 245 21.13 -2.70 -14.29
CA LYS A 245 21.65 -2.35 -15.61
C LYS A 245 20.87 -3.08 -16.70
#